data_AF-A0A0P4R0D7-F1
#
_entry.id   AF-A0A0P4R0D7-F1
#
_cell.length_a   1.000
_cell.length_b   1.000
_cell.length_c   1.000
_cell.angle_alpha   90.00
_cell.angle_beta   90.00
_cell.angle_gamma   90.00
#
_symmetry.space_group_name_H-M   'P 1'
#
loop_
_entity.id
_entity.type
_entity.pdbx_description
1 polymer ?
#
loop_
_entity_poly.entity_id
_entity_poly.type
_entity_poly.pdbx_seq_one_letter_code
_entity_poly.pdbx_strand_id
1 'polypeptide(L)'
;MSVRTIAPRLIAGAAALAALMGTAATPSATAAPGRAALAQQILATKGIAPATAHVGGRHAASTARQNLVDTAHGKGALTSRWGDRPNRRVALDTRMLNGMLKLRTRYGYRIAVSEIVGGDHSSRSRHYAGLAFDINYINGRHVGSGAPHRNLMAACRKLGATEVLGPGSAGHATHVHCGWPR
;
A
#
# COMPACT_ATOMS: atom_id res chain seq x y z
N MET A 1 83.85 6.34 9.06
CA MET A 1 83.82 6.81 7.65
C MET A 1 83.79 5.60 6.73
N SER A 2 83.06 5.73 5.62
CA SER A 2 82.93 4.81 4.48
C SER A 2 81.88 3.70 4.59
N VAL A 3 80.74 3.98 3.95
CA VAL A 3 79.69 3.04 3.55
C VAL A 3 80.08 2.47 2.18
N ARG A 4 79.95 1.15 2.00
CA ARG A 4 79.91 0.51 0.68
C ARG A 4 78.57 -0.19 0.48
N THR A 5 77.95 0.16 -0.64
CA THR A 5 76.70 -0.33 -1.23
C THR A 5 76.86 -1.77 -1.77
N ILE A 6 75.77 -2.57 -1.80
CA ILE A 6 75.18 -3.27 -2.97
C ILE A 6 74.22 -4.40 -2.54
N ALA A 7 73.11 -4.48 -3.30
CA ALA A 7 71.91 -5.31 -3.27
C ALA A 7 72.05 -6.85 -3.19
N PRO A 8 70.90 -7.52 -2.93
CA PRO A 8 70.46 -8.68 -3.71
C PRO A 8 69.10 -8.39 -4.39
N ARG A 9 69.03 -8.42 -5.73
CA ARG A 9 68.65 -9.58 -6.56
C ARG A 9 67.21 -10.06 -6.38
N LEU A 10 66.41 -9.70 -7.38
CA LEU A 10 65.07 -10.17 -7.71
C LEU A 10 65.03 -11.70 -7.83
N ILE A 11 64.04 -12.33 -7.21
CA ILE A 11 63.53 -13.64 -7.59
C ILE A 11 62.10 -13.43 -8.08
N ALA A 12 61.89 -13.73 -9.36
CA ALA A 12 60.60 -13.77 -10.01
C ALA A 12 59.74 -14.90 -9.44
N GLY A 13 58.52 -14.57 -9.02
CA GLY A 13 57.43 -15.53 -8.81
C GLY A 13 56.27 -15.13 -9.71
N ALA A 14 56.05 -15.90 -10.78
CA ALA A 14 54.95 -15.70 -11.71
C ALA A 14 53.62 -16.04 -11.03
N ALA A 15 52.79 -15.03 -10.78
CA ALA A 15 51.37 -15.23 -10.47
C ALA A 15 50.60 -15.31 -11.79
N ALA A 16 50.17 -16.51 -12.16
CA ALA A 16 49.24 -16.70 -13.26
C ALA A 16 47.89 -16.05 -12.90
N LEU A 17 47.49 -15.02 -13.66
CA LEU A 17 46.16 -14.43 -13.57
C LEU A 17 45.12 -15.41 -14.12
N ALA A 18 44.26 -15.93 -13.24
CA ALA A 18 43.00 -16.51 -13.66
C ALA A 18 42.03 -15.38 -14.04
N ALA A 19 41.78 -15.21 -15.33
CA ALA A 19 40.73 -14.33 -15.84
C ALA A 19 39.36 -14.97 -15.55
N LEU A 20 38.69 -14.54 -14.47
CA LEU A 20 37.25 -14.72 -14.34
C LEU A 20 36.56 -13.57 -15.08
N MET A 21 35.94 -13.89 -16.21
CA MET A 21 34.94 -13.01 -16.82
C MET A 21 33.70 -12.96 -15.92
N GLY A 22 33.73 -12.06 -14.94
CA GLY A 22 32.54 -11.68 -14.19
C GLY A 22 31.64 -10.87 -15.12
N THR A 23 30.59 -11.48 -15.65
CA THR A 23 29.46 -10.72 -16.19
C THR A 23 28.82 -9.99 -15.01
N ALA A 24 29.14 -8.71 -14.84
CA ALA A 24 28.47 -7.84 -13.89
C ALA A 24 26.98 -7.83 -14.24
N ALA A 25 26.18 -8.55 -13.44
CA ALA A 25 24.73 -8.45 -13.51
C ALA A 25 24.37 -7.00 -13.20
N THR A 26 23.87 -6.29 -14.20
CA THR A 26 23.23 -4.98 -14.01
C THR A 26 22.16 -5.13 -12.93
N PRO A 27 22.13 -4.26 -11.90
CA PRO A 27 21.08 -4.31 -10.89
C PRO A 27 19.74 -4.08 -11.59
N SER A 28 18.94 -5.14 -11.71
CA SER A 28 17.56 -5.05 -12.16
C SER A 28 16.84 -4.05 -11.27
N ALA A 29 16.23 -3.03 -11.88
CA ALA A 29 15.37 -2.09 -11.18
C ALA A 29 14.39 -2.90 -10.31
N THR A 30 14.40 -2.68 -9.00
CA THR A 30 13.51 -3.38 -8.07
C THR A 30 12.08 -3.22 -8.57
N ALA A 31 11.48 -4.31 -9.04
CA ALA A 31 10.11 -4.29 -9.54
C ALA A 31 9.19 -3.73 -8.45
N ALA A 32 8.23 -2.89 -8.84
CA ALA A 32 7.25 -2.37 -7.90
C ALA A 32 6.58 -3.53 -7.14
N PRO A 33 6.35 -3.40 -5.82
CA PRO A 33 5.83 -4.49 -5.03
C PRO A 33 4.47 -4.97 -5.57
N GLY A 34 4.34 -6.29 -5.69
CA GLY A 34 3.10 -6.92 -6.10
C GLY A 34 1.97 -6.69 -5.09
N ARG A 35 0.73 -6.93 -5.53
CA ARG A 35 -0.51 -6.74 -4.75
C ARG A 35 -0.46 -7.42 -3.37
N ALA A 36 -0.03 -8.68 -3.33
CA ALA A 36 0.07 -9.45 -2.10
C ALA A 36 1.08 -8.84 -1.12
N ALA A 37 2.25 -8.45 -1.63
CA ALA A 37 3.30 -7.80 -0.83
C ALA A 37 2.83 -6.45 -0.25
N LEU A 38 2.12 -5.64 -1.04
CA LEU A 38 1.54 -4.38 -0.54
C LEU A 38 0.51 -4.62 0.56
N ALA A 39 -0.37 -5.61 0.40
CA ALA A 39 -1.36 -5.95 1.43
C ALA A 39 -0.68 -6.47 2.72
N GLN A 40 0.35 -7.30 2.60
CA GLN A 40 1.16 -7.75 3.75
C GLN A 40 1.81 -6.56 4.46
N GLN A 41 2.41 -5.62 3.71
CA GLN A 41 3.02 -4.41 4.28
C GLN A 41 1.98 -3.55 5.00
N ILE A 42 0.79 -3.36 4.43
CA ILE A 42 -0.30 -2.62 5.08
C ILE A 42 -0.71 -3.30 6.39
N LEU A 43 -0.91 -4.62 6.38
CA LEU A 43 -1.29 -5.39 7.58
C LEU A 43 -0.23 -5.34 8.69
N ALA A 44 1.05 -5.26 8.33
CA ALA A 44 2.18 -5.15 9.26
C ALA A 44 2.44 -3.71 9.74
N THR A 45 1.92 -2.70 9.04
CA THR A 45 2.23 -1.29 9.32
C THR A 45 1.41 -0.76 10.49
N LYS A 46 2.09 -0.46 11.61
CA LYS A 46 1.46 0.24 12.74
C LYS A 46 0.93 1.61 12.31
N GLY A 47 -0.33 1.87 12.66
CA GLY A 47 -1.03 3.13 12.33
C GLY A 47 -1.93 3.04 11.11
N ILE A 48 -2.02 1.89 10.43
CA ILE A 48 -3.12 1.58 9.50
C ILE A 48 -4.00 0.53 10.19
N ALA A 49 -5.24 0.90 10.51
CA ALA A 49 -6.18 0.06 11.25
C ALA A 49 -7.38 -0.29 10.35
N PRO A 50 -7.32 -1.37 9.56
CA PRO A 50 -8.46 -1.82 8.77
C PRO A 50 -9.53 -2.47 9.68
N ALA A 51 -10.78 -2.07 9.47
CA ALA A 51 -11.91 -2.49 10.28
C ALA A 51 -12.19 -4.00 10.17
N THR A 52 -12.67 -4.58 11.27
CA THR A 52 -13.10 -5.99 11.41
C THR A 52 -14.62 -6.15 11.46
N ALA A 53 -15.35 -5.07 11.19
CA ALA A 53 -16.80 -5.00 11.04
C ALA A 53 -17.16 -3.84 10.10
N HIS A 54 -18.35 -3.89 9.49
CA HIS A 54 -18.91 -2.78 8.74
C HIS A 54 -19.77 -1.90 9.67
N VAL A 55 -20.06 -0.68 9.24
CA VAL A 55 -20.92 0.24 10.00
C VAL A 55 -22.34 -0.32 10.21
N GLY A 56 -22.88 -1.07 9.22
CA GLY A 56 -24.23 -1.66 9.28
C GLY A 56 -24.30 -3.13 9.71
N GLY A 57 -23.18 -3.76 10.09
CA GLY A 57 -23.17 -5.17 10.49
C GLY A 57 -21.84 -5.88 10.30
N ARG A 58 -21.79 -7.18 10.66
CA ARG A 58 -20.58 -7.99 10.55
C ARG A 58 -20.74 -9.08 9.50
N HIS A 59 -20.03 -8.95 8.38
CA HIS A 59 -19.81 -10.05 7.44
C HIS A 59 -18.32 -10.36 7.44
N ALA A 60 -17.92 -11.37 8.22
CA ALA A 60 -16.51 -11.65 8.51
C ALA A 60 -15.64 -11.77 7.25
N ALA A 61 -16.21 -12.28 6.15
CA ALA A 61 -15.50 -12.51 4.91
C ALA A 61 -15.23 -11.25 4.06
N SER A 62 -15.92 -10.12 4.31
CA SER A 62 -15.84 -8.92 3.47
C SER A 62 -15.34 -7.67 4.19
N THR A 63 -14.92 -7.77 5.45
CA THR A 63 -14.38 -6.61 6.19
C THR A 63 -13.13 -6.04 5.51
N ALA A 64 -12.82 -4.77 5.75
CA ALA A 64 -11.58 -4.16 5.23
C ALA A 64 -10.33 -4.97 5.64
N ARG A 65 -10.29 -5.48 6.87
CA ARG A 65 -9.21 -6.37 7.35
C ARG A 65 -9.17 -7.65 6.52
N GLN A 66 -10.30 -8.32 6.32
CA GLN A 66 -10.35 -9.59 5.60
C GLN A 66 -10.04 -9.41 4.10
N ASN A 67 -10.46 -8.29 3.49
CA ASN A 67 -10.10 -7.94 2.11
C ASN A 67 -8.58 -7.86 1.92
N LEU A 68 -7.85 -7.26 2.87
CA LEU A 68 -6.39 -7.22 2.87
C LEU A 68 -5.76 -8.59 3.12
N VAL A 69 -6.31 -9.39 4.05
CA VAL A 69 -5.83 -10.76 4.32
C VAL A 69 -5.97 -11.66 3.09
N ASP A 70 -7.13 -11.65 2.43
CA ASP A 70 -7.36 -12.38 1.19
C ASP A 70 -6.36 -11.97 0.12
N THR A 71 -6.16 -10.66 -0.04
CA THR A 71 -5.20 -10.08 -0.98
C THR A 71 -3.76 -10.49 -0.68
N ALA A 72 -3.36 -10.48 0.58
CA ALA A 72 -2.05 -10.92 1.05
C ALA A 72 -1.78 -12.40 0.77
N HIS A 73 -2.82 -13.23 0.70
CA HIS A 73 -2.76 -14.64 0.31
C HIS A 73 -2.98 -14.86 -1.20
N GLY A 74 -2.89 -13.81 -2.01
CA GLY A 74 -3.02 -13.89 -3.47
C GLY A 74 -4.46 -14.04 -3.98
N LYS A 75 -5.47 -14.04 -3.09
CA LYS A 75 -6.88 -14.12 -3.45
C LYS A 75 -7.44 -12.74 -3.79
N GLY A 76 -8.57 -12.69 -4.49
CA GLY A 76 -9.34 -11.44 -4.63
C GLY A 76 -10.11 -11.13 -3.35
N ALA A 77 -10.19 -9.84 -3.00
CA ALA A 77 -11.00 -9.34 -1.90
C ALA A 77 -12.50 -9.59 -2.17
N LEU A 78 -13.26 -9.97 -1.13
CA LEU A 78 -14.65 -10.37 -1.27
C LEU A 78 -15.61 -9.20 -0.97
N THR A 79 -16.53 -8.92 -1.88
CA THR A 79 -17.67 -8.03 -1.63
C THR A 79 -18.70 -8.69 -0.72
N SER A 80 -19.41 -7.93 0.12
CA SER A 80 -20.44 -8.52 0.99
C SER A 80 -21.69 -8.91 0.19
N ARG A 81 -22.54 -9.73 0.80
CA ARG A 81 -23.86 -10.08 0.26
C ARG A 81 -24.87 -8.92 0.23
N TRP A 82 -24.56 -7.80 0.88
CA TRP A 82 -25.50 -6.69 1.06
C TRP A 82 -25.33 -5.58 0.01
N GLY A 83 -24.22 -5.59 -0.73
CA GLY A 83 -23.96 -4.58 -1.75
C GLY A 83 -24.54 -4.91 -3.11
N ASP A 84 -24.63 -3.91 -4.00
CA ASP A 84 -25.09 -4.03 -5.39
C ASP A 84 -24.30 -5.04 -6.26
N ARG A 85 -23.13 -5.49 -5.79
CA ARG A 85 -22.27 -6.49 -6.45
C ARG A 85 -21.92 -7.62 -5.48
N PRO A 86 -22.88 -8.46 -5.09
CA PRO A 86 -22.67 -9.37 -3.96
C PRO A 86 -21.76 -10.56 -4.29
N ASN A 87 -20.98 -11.00 -3.29
CA ASN A 87 -20.19 -12.24 -3.32
C ASN A 87 -19.19 -12.34 -4.49
N ARG A 88 -18.60 -11.22 -4.91
CA ARG A 88 -17.60 -11.14 -5.98
C ARG A 88 -16.21 -11.04 -5.39
N ARG A 89 -15.25 -11.75 -6.00
CA ARG A 89 -13.83 -11.54 -5.75
C ARG A 89 -13.29 -10.47 -6.68
N VAL A 90 -12.64 -9.47 -6.10
CA VAL A 90 -12.12 -8.30 -6.80
C VAL A 90 -10.64 -8.18 -6.51
N ALA A 91 -9.83 -7.99 -7.57
CA ALA A 91 -8.42 -7.69 -7.41
C ALA A 91 -8.27 -6.23 -6.96
N LEU A 92 -7.61 -6.00 -5.82
CA LEU A 92 -7.27 -4.65 -5.38
C LEU A 92 -6.15 -4.07 -6.25
N ASP A 93 -6.29 -2.80 -6.65
CA ASP A 93 -5.32 -2.10 -7.49
C ASP A 93 -4.04 -1.78 -6.69
N THR A 94 -2.87 -1.99 -7.29
CA THR A 94 -1.58 -1.76 -6.62
C THR A 94 -1.29 -0.29 -6.37
N ARG A 95 -1.79 0.63 -7.21
CA ARG A 95 -1.67 2.09 -7.01
C ARG A 95 -2.49 2.51 -5.79
N MET A 96 -3.71 1.98 -5.66
CA MET A 96 -4.57 2.22 -4.49
C MET A 96 -3.92 1.69 -3.20
N LEU A 97 -3.44 0.44 -3.19
CA LEU A 97 -2.77 -0.14 -2.01
C LEU A 97 -1.49 0.64 -1.64
N ASN A 98 -0.68 1.01 -2.62
CA ASN A 98 0.51 1.84 -2.41
C ASN A 98 0.14 3.23 -1.88
N GLY A 99 -0.96 3.82 -2.35
CA GLY A 99 -1.51 5.07 -1.82
C GLY A 99 -1.88 4.94 -0.35
N MET A 100 -2.65 3.90 0.02
CA MET A 100 -3.02 3.60 1.40
C MET A 100 -1.78 3.47 2.31
N LEU A 101 -0.76 2.72 1.87
CA LEU A 101 0.48 2.57 2.61
C LEU A 101 1.22 3.90 2.80
N LYS A 102 1.33 4.70 1.72
CA LYS A 102 2.03 5.99 1.73
C LYS A 102 1.35 7.06 2.58
N LEU A 103 0.03 7.00 2.79
CA LEU A 103 -0.63 7.88 3.77
C LEU A 103 0.03 7.75 5.15
N ARG A 104 0.44 6.53 5.53
CA ARG A 104 1.19 6.31 6.78
C ARG A 104 2.69 6.54 6.61
N THR A 105 3.32 5.89 5.64
CA THR A 105 4.80 5.81 5.58
C THR A 105 5.45 7.09 5.05
N ARG A 106 4.73 7.89 4.27
CA ARG A 106 5.23 9.16 3.71
C ARG A 106 4.59 10.39 4.36
N TYR A 107 3.28 10.35 4.60
CA TYR A 107 2.53 11.50 5.14
C TYR A 107 2.31 11.43 6.65
N GLY A 108 2.68 10.33 7.31
CA GLY A 108 2.62 10.20 8.77
C GLY A 108 1.24 9.98 9.37
N TYR A 109 0.16 9.93 8.57
CA TYR A 109 -1.20 9.76 9.08
C TYR A 109 -1.36 8.42 9.81
N ARG A 110 -2.10 8.42 10.92
CA ARG A 110 -2.69 7.21 11.49
C ARG A 110 -4.14 7.13 11.01
N ILE A 111 -4.51 6.07 10.31
CA ILE A 111 -5.83 5.95 9.66
C ILE A 111 -6.57 4.70 10.13
N ALA A 112 -7.88 4.82 10.29
CA ALA A 112 -8.77 3.66 10.37
C ALA A 112 -9.51 3.50 9.04
N VAL A 113 -9.30 2.38 8.36
CA VAL A 113 -9.92 2.09 7.05
C VAL A 113 -11.22 1.34 7.33
N SER A 114 -12.35 2.01 7.09
CA SER A 114 -13.67 1.42 7.35
C SER A 114 -14.08 0.44 6.26
N GLU A 115 -13.71 0.69 5.00
CA GLU A 115 -14.23 -0.07 3.86
C GLU A 115 -13.24 -0.15 2.69
N ILE A 116 -13.28 -1.26 1.94
CA ILE A 116 -12.53 -1.44 0.69
C ILE A 116 -13.44 -1.97 -0.43
N VAL A 117 -13.95 -3.19 -0.35
CA VAL A 117 -14.92 -3.70 -1.35
C VAL A 117 -16.18 -4.30 -0.73
N GLY A 118 -16.23 -4.43 0.59
CA GLY A 118 -17.29 -5.14 1.30
C GLY A 118 -18.56 -4.32 1.51
N GLY A 119 -18.49 -3.01 1.45
CA GLY A 119 -19.59 -2.11 1.76
C GLY A 119 -20.70 -2.15 0.72
N ASP A 120 -21.85 -1.60 1.12
CA ASP A 120 -22.92 -1.27 0.18
C ASP A 120 -22.63 0.09 -0.48
N HIS A 121 -22.61 0.09 -1.80
CA HIS A 121 -22.31 1.23 -2.64
C HIS A 121 -23.12 1.13 -3.93
N SER A 122 -23.20 2.23 -4.69
CA SER A 122 -23.81 2.18 -6.02
C SER A 122 -23.08 1.18 -6.94
N SER A 123 -23.84 0.53 -7.82
CA SER A 123 -23.36 -0.50 -8.76
C SER A 123 -22.14 -0.15 -9.63
N ARG A 124 -21.83 1.15 -9.79
CA ARG A 124 -20.68 1.68 -10.56
C ARG A 124 -19.52 2.17 -9.67
N SER A 125 -19.65 2.05 -8.36
CA SER A 125 -18.65 2.47 -7.37
C SER A 125 -17.27 1.88 -7.65
N ARG A 126 -16.23 2.66 -7.37
CA ARG A 126 -14.83 2.23 -7.46
C ARG A 126 -14.47 1.17 -6.42
N HIS A 127 -15.23 1.07 -5.33
CA HIS A 127 -15.08 -0.03 -4.36
C HIS A 127 -15.25 -1.39 -5.05
N TYR A 128 -16.30 -1.58 -5.86
CA TYR A 128 -16.53 -2.84 -6.57
C TYR A 128 -15.56 -3.12 -7.72
N ALA A 129 -14.69 -2.17 -8.05
CA ALA A 129 -13.59 -2.34 -8.99
C ALA A 129 -12.23 -2.54 -8.29
N GLY A 130 -12.17 -2.52 -6.95
CA GLY A 130 -10.93 -2.65 -6.20
C GLY A 130 -10.04 -1.40 -6.28
N LEU A 131 -10.66 -0.25 -6.55
CA LEU A 131 -9.99 1.02 -6.83
C LEU A 131 -10.17 2.06 -5.72
N ALA A 132 -10.94 1.77 -4.66
CA ALA A 132 -11.20 2.73 -3.59
C ALA A 132 -11.17 2.12 -2.19
N PHE A 133 -10.99 2.99 -1.21
CA PHE A 133 -11.17 2.70 0.21
C PHE A 133 -11.69 3.93 0.96
N ASP A 134 -12.35 3.67 2.09
CA ASP A 134 -12.88 4.70 2.98
C ASP A 134 -12.12 4.77 4.32
N ILE A 135 -11.94 5.97 4.84
CA ILE A 135 -11.30 6.24 6.14
C ILE A 135 -12.27 6.98 7.06
N ASN A 136 -12.56 6.44 8.23
CA ASN A 136 -13.46 7.06 9.22
C ASN A 136 -12.71 7.72 10.40
N TYR A 137 -11.44 7.37 10.65
CA TYR A 137 -10.60 8.07 11.64
C TYR A 137 -9.27 8.50 11.05
N ILE A 138 -8.84 9.71 11.41
CA ILE A 138 -7.56 10.30 11.03
C ILE A 138 -6.89 10.83 12.29
N ASN A 139 -5.68 10.35 12.57
CA ASN A 139 -4.88 10.71 13.74
C ASN A 139 -5.66 10.56 15.06
N GLY A 140 -6.47 9.50 15.16
CA GLY A 140 -7.29 9.21 16.35
C GLY A 140 -8.60 9.99 16.45
N ARG A 141 -8.89 10.91 15.53
CA ARG A 141 -10.14 11.68 15.50
C ARG A 141 -11.08 11.17 14.42
N HIS A 142 -12.35 11.00 14.75
CA HIS A 142 -13.38 10.61 13.78
C HIS A 142 -13.59 11.73 12.75
N VAL A 143 -13.74 11.38 11.47
CA VAL A 143 -13.88 12.35 10.36
C VAL A 143 -15.10 13.26 10.56
N GLY A 144 -16.25 12.68 10.93
CA GLY A 144 -17.46 13.45 11.25
C GLY A 144 -17.35 14.31 12.50
N SER A 145 -16.28 14.19 13.27
CA SER A 145 -16.04 14.95 14.50
C SER A 145 -14.89 15.95 14.34
N GLY A 146 -14.54 16.33 13.11
CA GLY A 146 -13.55 17.38 12.81
C GLY A 146 -12.10 16.89 12.65
N ALA A 147 -11.90 15.65 12.22
CA ALA A 147 -10.56 15.19 11.82
C ALA A 147 -10.01 16.01 10.64
N PRO A 148 -8.67 16.07 10.41
CA PRO A 148 -8.05 16.88 9.35
C PRO A 148 -8.25 16.28 7.94
N HIS A 149 -9.50 16.04 7.57
CA HIS A 149 -9.92 15.35 6.34
C HIS A 149 -9.47 16.08 5.08
N ARG A 150 -9.48 17.42 5.05
CA ARG A 150 -9.05 18.21 3.87
C ARG A 150 -7.59 17.93 3.49
N ASN A 151 -6.71 17.86 4.49
CA ASN A 151 -5.29 17.58 4.27
C ASN A 151 -5.07 16.13 3.83
N LEU A 152 -5.84 15.18 4.38
CA LEU A 152 -5.77 13.78 3.95
C LEU A 152 -6.31 13.61 2.52
N MET A 153 -7.41 14.26 2.17
CA MET A 153 -7.96 14.28 0.82
C MET A 153 -6.93 14.85 -0.18
N ALA A 154 -6.23 15.93 0.18
CA ALA A 154 -5.14 16.47 -0.64
C ALA A 154 -3.99 15.46 -0.80
N ALA A 155 -3.64 14.71 0.25
CA ALA A 155 -2.65 13.64 0.17
C ALA A 155 -3.10 12.49 -0.76
N CYS A 156 -4.37 12.07 -0.69
CA CYS A 156 -4.92 11.08 -1.63
C CYS A 156 -4.79 11.54 -3.08
N ARG A 157 -5.10 12.81 -3.39
CA ARG A 157 -4.93 13.36 -4.74
C ARG A 157 -3.47 13.36 -5.19
N LYS A 158 -2.54 13.77 -4.32
CA LYS A 158 -1.08 13.69 -4.58
C LYS A 158 -0.58 12.27 -4.80
N LEU A 159 -1.32 11.26 -4.31
CA LEU A 159 -1.03 9.84 -4.49
C LEU A 159 -1.77 9.22 -5.71
N GLY A 160 -2.47 10.03 -6.49
CA GLY A 160 -3.10 9.63 -7.75
C GLY A 160 -4.59 9.28 -7.66
N ALA A 161 -5.23 9.45 -6.50
CA ALA A 161 -6.69 9.32 -6.42
C ALA A 161 -7.37 10.48 -7.17
N THR A 162 -8.37 10.16 -8.00
CA THR A 162 -9.13 11.15 -8.78
C THR A 162 -10.58 11.28 -8.32
N GLU A 163 -11.09 10.32 -7.55
CA GLU A 163 -12.37 10.41 -6.85
C GLU A 163 -12.06 10.55 -5.37
N VAL A 164 -12.15 11.77 -4.85
CA VAL A 164 -11.80 12.07 -3.46
C VAL A 164 -12.93 12.88 -2.83
N LEU A 165 -13.70 12.21 -1.98
CA LEU A 165 -14.92 12.72 -1.35
C LEU A 165 -14.75 12.70 0.17
N GLY A 166 -15.47 13.56 0.87
CA GLY A 166 -15.41 13.69 2.32
C GLY A 166 -16.44 14.68 2.84
N PRO A 167 -16.33 15.15 4.09
CA PRO A 167 -17.28 16.12 4.65
C PRO A 167 -17.49 17.33 3.72
N GLY A 168 -18.76 17.60 3.39
CA GLY A 168 -19.18 18.56 2.36
C GLY A 168 -19.59 17.92 1.03
N SER A 169 -19.29 16.63 0.80
CA SER A 169 -19.83 15.84 -0.32
C SER A 169 -21.05 15.03 0.15
N ALA A 170 -22.07 14.92 -0.69
CA ALA A 170 -23.28 14.15 -0.37
C ALA A 170 -22.92 12.70 0.02
N GLY A 171 -23.44 12.20 1.14
CA GLY A 171 -23.18 10.85 1.64
C GLY A 171 -21.84 10.64 2.37
N HIS A 172 -20.96 11.65 2.46
CA HIS A 172 -19.58 11.48 2.96
C HIS A 172 -19.27 12.31 4.22
N ALA A 173 -20.28 12.59 5.05
CA ALA A 173 -20.11 13.43 6.24
C ALA A 173 -19.19 12.82 7.32
N THR A 174 -19.02 11.49 7.33
CA THR A 174 -18.37 10.73 8.41
C THR A 174 -17.11 9.98 8.01
N HIS A 175 -16.69 10.08 6.75
CA HIS A 175 -15.50 9.38 6.24
C HIS A 175 -14.90 10.14 5.06
N VAL A 176 -13.66 9.80 4.71
CA VAL A 176 -13.01 10.21 3.47
C VAL A 176 -12.95 9.01 2.53
N HIS A 177 -13.46 9.20 1.32
CA HIS A 177 -13.33 8.25 0.22
C HIS A 177 -12.12 8.61 -0.65
N CYS A 178 -11.25 7.65 -0.93
CA CYS A 178 -10.13 7.82 -1.87
C CYS A 178 -10.17 6.74 -2.95
N GLY A 179 -10.46 7.13 -4.19
CA GLY A 179 -10.61 6.25 -5.35
C GLY A 179 -9.66 6.59 -6.50
N TRP A 180 -9.03 5.58 -7.10
CA TRP A 180 -8.10 5.68 -8.23
C TRP A 180 -8.82 5.54 -9.59
N PRO A 181 -8.28 6.14 -10.67
CA PRO A 181 -8.85 5.97 -12.01
C PRO A 181 -9.00 4.51 -12.41
N ARG A 182 -10.11 4.23 -13.12
CA ARG A 182 -10.30 2.97 -13.84
C ARG A 182 -9.24 2.80 -14.93
#